data_AF-A0AA37PHC4-F1
#
_entry.id   AF-A0AA37PHC4-F1
#
_cell.length_a   1.000
_cell.length_b   1.000
_cell.length_c   1.000
_cell.angle_alpha   90.00
_cell.angle_beta   90.00
_cell.angle_gamma   90.00
#
_symmetry.space_group_name_H-M   'P 1'
#
loop_
_entity.id
_entity.type
_entity.pdbx_description
1 polymer ?
#
loop_
_entity_poly.entity_id
_entity_poly.type
_entity_poly.pdbx_seq_one_letter_code
_entity_poly.pdbx_strand_id
1 'polypeptide(L)'
;MEPGDTVWWHTDMCHAVDPEHNGEGDASVVYIAACPTTKTNKDYVKKQLQAALVGGGPPDRVGLKLNESALKGYEGFDDVSEEGKVVLGFNLL
;
A
#
# COMPACT_ATOMS: atom_id res chain seq x y z
N MET A 1 -8.93 -18.05 -9.29
CA MET A 1 -8.37 -16.71 -9.05
C MET A 1 -7.17 -16.66 -9.95
N GLU A 2 -7.27 -15.85 -10.99
CA GLU A 2 -6.19 -15.67 -11.97
C GLU A 2 -5.41 -14.39 -11.65
N PRO A 3 -4.15 -14.28 -12.07
CA PRO A 3 -3.39 -13.05 -11.92
C PRO A 3 -4.13 -11.84 -12.51
N GLY A 4 -4.35 -10.82 -11.69
CA GLY A 4 -5.11 -9.61 -12.05
C GLY A 4 -6.55 -9.58 -11.53
N ASP A 5 -7.09 -10.71 -11.06
CA ASP A 5 -8.37 -10.73 -10.36
C ASP A 5 -8.28 -9.93 -9.05
N THR A 6 -9.39 -9.31 -8.66
CA THR A 6 -9.51 -8.60 -7.38
C THR A 6 -10.63 -9.18 -6.53
N VAL A 7 -10.40 -9.27 -5.23
CA VAL A 7 -11.41 -9.69 -4.24
C VAL A 7 -11.60 -8.56 -3.25
N TRP A 8 -12.85 -8.28 -2.91
CA TRP A 8 -13.25 -7.19 -2.04
C TRP A 8 -14.18 -7.70 -0.95
N TRP A 9 -14.03 -7.17 0.25
CA TRP A 9 -14.95 -7.41 1.35
C TRP A 9 -15.22 -6.09 2.09
N HIS A 10 -16.41 -6.00 2.70
CA HIS A 10 -16.77 -4.86 3.55
C HIS A 10 -15.86 -4.80 4.79
N THR A 11 -15.61 -3.61 5.33
CA THR A 11 -14.71 -3.42 6.49
C THR A 11 -15.12 -4.24 7.72
N ASP A 12 -16.40 -4.55 7.83
CA ASP A 12 -16.99 -5.29 8.95
C ASP A 12 -17.17 -6.79 8.65
N MET A 13 -16.69 -7.27 7.50
CA MET A 13 -16.76 -8.69 7.14
C MET A 13 -15.66 -9.48 7.87
N CYS A 14 -16.07 -10.48 8.65
CA CYS A 14 -15.14 -11.45 9.21
C CYS A 14 -14.42 -12.20 8.08
N HIS A 15 -13.10 -12.25 8.16
CA HIS A 15 -12.26 -12.97 7.20
C HIS A 15 -11.07 -13.62 7.92
N ALA A 16 -10.56 -14.70 7.34
CA ALA A 16 -9.40 -15.43 7.81
C ALA A 16 -8.64 -15.97 6.60
N VAL A 17 -7.34 -16.24 6.79
CA VAL A 17 -6.51 -16.95 5.81
C VAL A 17 -6.46 -18.42 6.21
N ASP A 18 -6.49 -19.31 5.22
CA ASP A 18 -6.37 -20.75 5.47
C ASP A 18 -5.04 -21.08 6.17
N PRO A 19 -5.05 -22.01 7.15
CA PRO A 19 -3.86 -22.36 7.91
C PRO A 19 -2.86 -23.20 7.11
N GLU A 20 -3.31 -23.84 6.03
CA GLU A 20 -2.50 -24.72 5.19
C GLU A 20 -2.63 -24.33 3.72
N HIS A 21 -1.51 -24.34 2.99
CA HIS A 21 -1.47 -24.14 1.55
C HIS A 21 -0.98 -25.42 0.87
N ASN A 22 -1.90 -26.14 0.24
CA ASN A 22 -1.66 -27.41 -0.46
C ASN A 22 -1.53 -27.24 -1.99
N GLY A 23 -1.37 -26.01 -2.49
CA GLY A 23 -1.16 -25.72 -3.90
C GLY A 23 0.30 -25.87 -4.32
N GLU A 24 0.53 -25.98 -5.64
CA GLU A 24 1.87 -26.25 -6.20
C GLU A 24 2.74 -25.01 -6.38
N GLY A 25 2.21 -23.79 -6.18
CA GLY A 25 2.94 -22.54 -6.41
C GLY A 25 2.56 -21.44 -5.42
N ASP A 26 3.35 -20.37 -5.38
CA ASP A 26 3.17 -19.29 -4.40
C ASP A 26 1.80 -18.60 -4.51
N ALA A 27 1.12 -18.46 -3.37
CA ALA A 27 -0.09 -17.66 -3.25
C ALA A 27 0.28 -16.20 -2.94
N SER A 28 0.46 -15.39 -3.98
CA SER A 28 0.87 -13.98 -3.87
C SER A 28 -0.29 -13.01 -4.10
N VAL A 29 -0.39 -11.98 -3.26
CA VAL A 29 -1.36 -10.88 -3.38
C VAL A 29 -0.72 -9.54 -3.06
N VAL A 30 -1.31 -8.45 -3.56
CA VAL A 30 -0.99 -7.08 -3.15
C VAL A 30 -2.21 -6.50 -2.44
N TYR A 31 -2.02 -5.97 -1.23
CA TYR A 31 -3.11 -5.33 -0.48
C TYR A 31 -3.35 -3.91 -0.99
N ILE A 32 -4.48 -3.69 -1.66
CA ILE A 32 -4.95 -2.38 -2.12
C ILE A 32 -6.39 -2.19 -1.67
N ALA A 33 -6.60 -1.32 -0.69
CA ALA A 33 -7.93 -1.05 -0.14
C ALA A 33 -8.67 0.08 -0.89
N ALA A 34 -9.99 0.08 -0.79
CA ALA A 34 -10.83 1.21 -1.22
C ALA A 34 -10.90 2.25 -0.08
N CYS A 35 -10.12 3.32 -0.19
CA CYS A 35 -10.04 4.37 0.82
C CYS A 35 -10.68 5.68 0.30
N PRO A 36 -11.90 6.06 0.75
CA PRO A 36 -12.54 7.27 0.27
C PRO A 36 -11.83 8.54 0.75
N THR A 37 -11.99 9.63 0.01
CA THR A 37 -11.37 10.92 0.32
C THR A 37 -12.10 11.61 1.48
N THR A 38 -11.62 11.39 2.70
CA THR A 38 -12.10 12.04 3.93
C THR A 38 -10.99 12.88 4.56
N LYS A 39 -11.33 13.76 5.51
CA LYS A 39 -10.33 14.54 6.24
C LYS A 39 -9.29 13.63 6.93
N THR A 40 -9.76 12.63 7.67
CA THR A 40 -8.89 11.67 8.37
C THR A 40 -7.98 10.91 7.41
N ASN A 41 -8.50 10.46 6.27
CA ASN A 41 -7.69 9.72 5.30
C ASN A 41 -6.64 10.61 4.62
N LYS A 42 -6.98 11.87 4.31
CA LYS A 42 -6.00 12.85 3.79
C LYS A 42 -4.86 13.10 4.79
N ASP A 43 -5.19 13.23 6.06
CA ASP A 43 -4.20 13.44 7.12
C ASP A 43 -3.23 12.24 7.22
N TYR A 44 -3.72 11.01 7.01
CA TYR A 44 -2.89 9.82 6.95
C TYR A 44 -2.04 9.75 5.69
N VAL A 45 -2.64 9.93 4.51
CA VAL A 45 -1.95 9.88 3.21
C VAL A 45 -0.80 10.88 3.16
N LYS A 46 -0.99 12.10 3.70
CA LYS A 46 0.10 13.08 3.83
C LYS A 46 1.30 12.50 4.58
N LYS A 47 1.09 11.88 5.73
CA LYS A 47 2.16 11.28 6.56
C LYS A 47 2.80 10.07 5.88
N GLN A 48 1.98 9.24 5.23
CA GLN A 48 2.47 8.10 4.45
C GLN A 48 3.41 8.57 3.34
N LEU A 49 3.03 9.59 2.57
CA LEU A 49 3.86 10.14 1.51
C LEU A 49 5.16 10.74 2.06
N GLN A 50 5.09 11.50 3.15
CA GLN A 50 6.29 12.06 3.80
C GLN A 50 7.29 10.97 4.21
N ALA A 51 6.81 9.84 4.74
CA ALA A 51 7.65 8.70 5.07
C ALA A 51 8.23 8.04 3.81
N ALA A 52 7.40 7.82 2.79
CA ALA A 52 7.81 7.15 1.56
C ALA A 52 8.86 7.95 0.77
N LEU A 53 8.77 9.29 0.75
CA LEU A 53 9.75 10.16 0.09
C LEU A 53 11.18 10.04 0.64
N VAL A 54 11.34 9.58 1.89
CA VAL A 54 12.65 9.29 2.49
C VAL A 54 12.97 7.79 2.53
N GLY A 55 12.22 6.98 1.76
CA GLY A 55 12.31 5.52 1.73
C GLY A 55 11.78 4.82 2.98
N GLY A 56 11.13 5.54 3.90
CA GLY A 56 10.58 4.98 5.12
C GLY A 56 9.29 4.20 4.90
N GLY A 57 8.98 3.28 5.82
CA GLY A 57 7.71 2.58 5.84
C GLY A 57 6.53 3.43 6.31
N PRO A 58 5.29 2.98 6.05
CA PRO A 58 4.08 3.70 6.47
C PRO A 58 3.97 3.77 8.01
N PRO A 59 3.34 4.84 8.56
CA PRO A 59 3.32 5.09 10.00
C PRO A 59 2.44 4.13 10.81
N ASP A 60 1.54 3.37 10.16
CA ASP A 60 0.74 2.31 10.80
C ASP A 60 1.53 1.03 11.09
N ARG A 61 2.68 0.82 10.43
CA ARG A 61 3.56 -0.32 10.66
C ARG A 61 4.57 -0.04 11.78
N VAL A 62 4.08 -0.11 13.02
CA VAL A 62 4.87 0.17 14.22
C VAL A 62 6.12 -0.71 14.31
N GLY A 63 7.27 -0.09 14.58
CA GLY A 63 8.55 -0.78 14.80
C GLY A 63 9.29 -1.18 13.53
N LEU A 64 8.74 -0.91 12.34
CA LEU A 64 9.46 -1.10 11.09
C LEU A 64 10.62 -0.11 10.98
N LYS A 65 11.84 -0.63 10.89
CA LYS A 65 13.01 0.12 10.44
C LYS A 65 13.31 -0.29 9.01
N LEU A 66 12.94 0.57 8.06
CA LEU A 66 13.10 0.33 6.63
C LEU A 66 13.61 1.58 5.95
N ASN A 67 14.51 1.39 4.98
CA ASN A 67 14.86 2.40 4.00
C ASN A 67 14.83 1.74 2.62
N GLU A 68 13.69 1.85 1.93
CA GLU A 68 13.48 1.29 0.60
C GLU A 68 14.37 1.95 -0.45
N SER A 69 14.78 3.21 -0.26
CA SER A 69 15.70 3.90 -1.18
C SER A 69 17.10 3.27 -1.23
N ALA A 70 17.46 2.46 -0.24
CA ALA A 70 18.71 1.70 -0.22
C ALA A 70 18.59 0.31 -0.86
N LEU A 71 17.37 -0.12 -1.24
CA LEU A 71 17.15 -1.42 -1.86
C LEU A 71 17.40 -1.37 -3.37
N LYS A 72 17.90 -2.49 -3.91
CA LYS A 72 18.08 -2.63 -5.36
C LYS A 72 16.71 -2.63 -6.05
N GLY A 73 16.54 -1.77 -7.05
CA GLY A 73 15.30 -1.65 -7.82
C GLY A 73 14.32 -0.58 -7.31
N TYR A 74 14.72 0.25 -6.34
CA TYR A 74 13.94 1.43 -5.99
C TYR A 74 14.01 2.48 -7.10
N GLU A 75 12.86 2.88 -7.64
CA GLU A 75 12.73 3.84 -8.74
C GLU A 75 12.14 5.20 -8.28
N GLY A 76 11.73 5.31 -7.02
CA GLY A 76 11.11 6.54 -6.51
C GLY A 76 9.73 6.80 -7.12
N PHE A 77 9.42 8.08 -7.34
CA PHE A 77 8.08 8.53 -7.77
C PHE A 77 8.08 9.32 -9.08
N ASP A 78 9.21 9.39 -9.77
CA ASP A 78 9.37 10.24 -10.96
C ASP A 78 8.47 9.78 -12.11
N ASP A 79 8.33 8.46 -12.27
CA ASP A 79 7.52 7.83 -13.32
C ASP A 79 6.03 7.68 -12.95
N VAL A 80 5.60 8.19 -11.78
CA VAL A 80 4.18 8.17 -11.40
C VAL A 80 3.42 9.25 -12.17
N SER A 81 2.27 8.89 -12.74
CA SER A 81 1.42 9.86 -13.45
C SER A 81 0.92 10.97 -12.53
N GLU A 82 0.49 12.10 -13.11
CA GLU A 82 -0.02 13.22 -12.33
C GLU A 82 -1.27 12.83 -11.51
N GLU A 83 -2.16 12.00 -12.07
CA GLU A 83 -3.29 11.44 -11.33
C GLU A 83 -2.83 10.53 -10.19
N GLY A 84 -1.80 9.70 -10.43
CA GLY A 84 -1.21 8.85 -9.40
C GLY A 84 -0.59 9.66 -8.27
N LYS A 85 0.08 10.78 -8.58
CA LYS A 85 0.61 11.71 -7.57
C LYS A 85 -0.49 12.34 -6.74
N VAL A 86 -1.64 12.66 -7.32
CA VAL A 86 -2.80 13.13 -6.55
C VAL A 86 -3.32 12.05 -5.60
N VAL A 87 -3.41 10.79 -6.04
CA VAL A 87 -3.83 9.66 -5.19
C VAL A 87 -2.82 9.42 -4.05
N LEU A 88 -1.53 9.54 -4.32
CA LEU A 88 -0.45 9.44 -3.32
C LEU A 88 -0.39 10.66 -2.38
N GLY A 89 -1.15 11.73 -2.66
CA GLY A 89 -1.25 12.90 -1.79
C GLY A 89 -0.16 13.94 -1.99
N PHE A 90 0.50 13.99 -3.15
CA PHE A 90 1.48 15.04 -3.46
C PHE A 90 0.87 16.45 -3.39
N ASN A 91 -0.43 16.58 -3.68
CA ASN A 91 -1.19 17.81 -3.53
C ASN A 91 -1.55 18.16 -2.07
N LEU A 92 -1.21 17.31 -1.11
CA LEU A 92 -1.44 17.51 0.32
C LEU A 92 -0.18 17.95 1.06
N LEU A 93 0.99 17.89 0.42
CA LEU A 93 2.28 18.26 1.02
C LEU A 93 2.35 19.76 1.32
#